data_AF-A0A358CTG2-F1
#
_entry.id   AF-A0A358CTG2-F1
#
_cell.length_a   1.000
_cell.length_b   1.000
_cell.length_c   1.000
_cell.angle_alpha   90.00
_cell.angle_beta   90.00
_cell.angle_gamma   90.00
#
_symmetry.space_group_name_H-M   'P 1'
#
loop_
_entity.id
_entity.type
_entity.pdbx_description
1 polymer ?
#
loop_
_entity_poly.entity_id
_entity_poly.type
_entity_poly.pdbx_seq_one_letter_code
_entity_poly.pdbx_strand_id
1 'polypeptide(L)'
;MAQIIPFVPKREVDAFDNVNAFIEMVKNELTVFGADLNWDAVTWNMSDHVRFRSGKPHNLVWRNWDTTRNCKGELIKAPIADFAKAFTRYSEGVKKTKSPHRFINSFRALERVLLEMSLAPCITQVTVDVLNRSQALLSERYICGRAEANYLEKISTFLNEKMMLRCPPFQWKHSISRKQKSNVDFKGDGTDKLPTDSCLYAIADIFHSSSDPINRVAAGVAIILLSNPCRIGEVLTL
;
A
#
# COMPACT_ATOMS: atom_id res chain seq x y z
N MET A 1 42.81 25.32 12.18
CA MET A 1 41.86 24.22 12.47
C MET A 1 42.22 23.05 11.57
N ALA A 2 42.48 21.87 12.12
CA ALA A 2 42.82 20.69 11.32
C ALA A 2 41.57 20.13 10.64
N GLN A 3 41.64 19.86 9.34
CA GLN A 3 40.56 19.19 8.60
C GLN A 3 40.60 17.70 8.95
N ILE A 4 39.73 17.27 9.86
CA ILE A 4 39.59 15.85 10.21
C ILE A 4 38.77 15.19 9.10
N ILE A 5 39.39 14.26 8.37
CA ILE A 5 38.71 13.42 7.38
C ILE A 5 38.39 12.09 8.07
N PRO A 6 37.12 11.82 8.41
CA PRO A 6 36.74 10.58 9.07
C PRO A 6 36.81 9.40 8.09
N PHE A 7 37.29 8.25 8.57
CA PHE A 7 37.20 7.00 7.82
C PHE A 7 35.73 6.53 7.78
N VAL A 8 35.23 6.23 6.58
CA VAL A 8 33.90 5.65 6.36
C VAL A 8 34.07 4.24 5.79
N PRO A 9 33.49 3.20 6.41
CA PRO A 9 33.58 1.84 5.89
C PRO A 9 33.05 1.77 4.45
N LYS A 10 33.76 1.02 3.58
CA LYS A 10 33.37 0.85 2.17
C LYS A 10 31.92 0.41 2.00
N ARG A 11 31.44 -0.49 2.86
CA ARG A 11 30.04 -0.95 2.85
C ARG A 11 29.04 0.19 2.99
N GLU A 12 29.32 1.19 3.82
CA GLU A 12 28.41 2.33 3.99
C GLU A 12 28.39 3.19 2.74
N VAL A 13 29.56 3.42 2.13
CA VAL A 13 29.69 4.13 0.85
C VAL A 13 28.91 3.41 -0.25
N ASP A 14 29.18 2.11 -0.44
CA ASP A 14 28.52 1.28 -1.44
C ASP A 14 26.99 1.27 -1.25
N ALA A 15 26.51 1.20 0.01
CA ALA A 15 25.07 1.21 0.30
C ALA A 15 24.40 2.54 -0.12
N PHE A 16 25.07 3.67 0.12
CA PHE A 16 24.60 4.98 -0.32
C PHE A 16 24.61 5.09 -1.84
N ASP A 17 25.68 4.66 -2.49
CA ASP A 17 25.82 4.71 -3.95
C ASP A 17 24.77 3.83 -4.63
N ASN A 18 24.49 2.62 -4.09
CA ASN A 18 23.44 1.74 -4.58
C ASN A 18 22.05 2.38 -4.48
N VAL A 19 21.74 3.07 -3.37
CA VAL A 19 20.47 3.79 -3.20
C VAL A 19 20.36 4.93 -4.21
N ASN A 20 21.41 5.74 -4.37
CA ASN A 20 21.42 6.87 -5.30
C ASN A 20 21.30 6.40 -6.75
N ALA A 21 22.08 5.40 -7.15
CA ALA A 21 22.02 4.80 -8.49
C ALA A 21 20.62 4.24 -8.79
N PHE A 22 19.99 3.58 -7.82
CA PHE A 22 18.61 3.11 -7.97
C PHE A 22 17.61 4.26 -8.14
N ILE A 23 17.71 5.32 -7.33
CA ILE A 23 16.82 6.48 -7.45
C ILE A 23 16.98 7.13 -8.83
N GLU A 24 18.21 7.33 -9.29
CA GLU A 24 18.50 7.92 -10.61
C GLU A 24 17.98 7.05 -11.76
N MET A 25 18.23 5.74 -11.73
CA MET A 25 17.70 4.80 -12.72
C MET A 25 16.16 4.87 -12.75
N VAL A 26 15.48 4.86 -11.59
CA VAL A 26 14.02 4.93 -11.56
C VAL A 26 13.47 6.29 -12.03
N LYS A 27 14.16 7.37 -11.69
CA LYS A 27 13.74 8.71 -12.06
C LYS A 27 13.84 8.93 -13.57
N ASN A 28 14.92 8.45 -14.18
CA ASN A 28 15.29 8.78 -15.56
C ASN A 28 14.88 7.71 -16.59
N GLU A 29 14.82 6.42 -16.21
CA GLU A 29 14.58 5.33 -17.18
C GLU A 29 13.14 4.78 -17.15
N LEU A 30 12.45 4.87 -16.01
CA LEU A 30 11.07 4.36 -15.90
C LEU A 30 10.06 5.42 -16.32
N THR A 31 9.06 4.99 -17.10
CA THR A 31 7.92 5.82 -17.53
C THR A 31 6.61 5.46 -16.81
N VAL A 32 6.70 4.60 -15.79
CA VAL A 32 5.57 4.26 -14.91
C VAL A 32 5.03 5.55 -14.28
N PHE A 33 3.72 5.75 -14.28
CA PHE A 33 3.04 7.02 -13.93
C PHE A 33 3.14 8.15 -14.96
N GLY A 34 3.62 7.86 -16.17
CA GLY A 34 3.81 8.83 -17.24
C GLY A 34 5.28 9.26 -17.38
N ALA A 35 5.69 9.60 -18.60
CA ALA A 35 7.04 10.10 -18.88
C ALA A 35 7.27 11.48 -18.23
N ASP A 36 6.25 12.34 -18.25
CA ASP A 36 6.31 13.71 -17.72
C ASP A 36 5.98 13.82 -16.22
N LEU A 37 6.22 12.74 -15.45
CA LEU A 37 5.97 12.72 -14.01
C LEU A 37 6.81 13.78 -13.31
N ASN A 38 6.16 14.77 -12.70
CA ASN A 38 6.85 15.73 -11.83
C ASN A 38 7.33 15.04 -10.54
N TRP A 39 8.62 14.66 -10.51
CA TRP A 39 9.24 13.95 -9.40
C TRP A 39 9.07 14.68 -8.06
N ASP A 40 9.25 16.00 -8.06
CA ASP A 40 9.26 16.85 -6.87
C ASP A 40 7.86 17.21 -6.37
N ALA A 41 6.81 16.85 -7.13
CA ALA A 41 5.44 17.06 -6.71
C ALA A 41 5.13 16.34 -5.37
N VAL A 42 4.50 17.08 -4.46
CA VAL A 42 4.02 16.56 -3.16
C VAL A 42 2.97 15.46 -3.35
N THR A 43 2.22 15.55 -4.44
CA THR A 43 1.13 14.62 -4.78
C THR A 43 1.33 14.09 -6.19
N TRP A 44 1.35 12.76 -6.34
CA TRP A 44 1.29 12.11 -7.64
C TRP A 44 -0.13 11.65 -7.93
N ASN A 45 -0.70 12.09 -9.04
CA ASN A 45 -2.04 11.70 -9.48
C ASN A 45 -1.95 10.35 -10.22
N MET A 46 -2.62 9.33 -9.69
CA MET A 46 -2.61 7.97 -10.22
C MET A 46 -3.90 7.60 -10.96
N SER A 47 -4.78 8.57 -11.23
CA SER A 47 -6.12 8.31 -11.77
C SER A 47 -6.08 7.56 -13.11
N ASP A 48 -5.07 7.83 -13.94
CA ASP A 48 -4.89 7.16 -15.23
C ASP A 48 -4.28 5.76 -15.09
N HIS A 49 -3.54 5.52 -14.01
CA HIS A 49 -2.78 4.28 -13.78
C HIS A 49 -3.54 3.24 -12.95
N VAL A 50 -4.41 3.70 -12.05
CA VAL A 50 -5.24 2.84 -11.20
C VAL A 50 -6.70 3.26 -11.31
N ARG A 51 -7.43 2.62 -12.22
CA ARG A 51 -8.89 2.81 -12.34
C ARG A 51 -9.61 2.10 -11.20
N PHE A 52 -10.06 2.87 -10.20
CA PHE A 52 -11.03 2.37 -9.21
C PHE A 52 -12.45 2.64 -9.68
N ARG A 53 -13.37 1.72 -9.34
CA ARG A 53 -14.80 1.82 -9.69
C ARG A 53 -15.51 3.06 -9.11
N SER A 54 -14.91 3.76 -8.14
CA SER A 54 -15.54 4.87 -7.41
C SER A 54 -15.38 6.25 -8.06
N GLY A 55 -14.66 6.37 -9.19
CA GLY A 55 -14.46 7.64 -9.92
C GLY A 55 -13.65 8.71 -9.17
N LYS A 56 -13.18 8.44 -7.95
CA LYS A 56 -12.35 9.39 -7.19
C LYS A 56 -10.89 9.31 -7.63
N PRO A 57 -10.19 10.46 -7.78
CA PRO A 57 -8.79 10.47 -8.15
C PRO A 57 -7.96 9.79 -7.06
N HIS A 58 -7.11 8.85 -7.46
CA HIS A 58 -6.24 8.15 -6.53
C HIS A 58 -4.91 8.91 -6.44
N ASN A 59 -4.71 9.63 -5.34
CA ASN A 59 -3.53 10.45 -5.15
C ASN A 59 -2.55 9.79 -4.17
N LEU A 60 -1.28 9.71 -4.56
CA LEU A 60 -0.18 9.38 -3.66
C LEU A 60 0.38 10.67 -3.07
N VAL A 61 0.30 10.82 -1.75
CA VAL A 61 0.70 12.06 -1.06
C VAL A 61 1.92 11.79 -0.19
N TRP A 62 3.04 12.44 -0.52
CA TRP A 62 4.35 12.27 0.13
C TRP A 62 4.49 13.10 1.41
N ARG A 63 3.54 12.94 2.32
CA ARG A 63 3.55 13.53 3.67
C ARG A 63 3.86 12.49 4.74
N ASN A 64 4.34 12.94 5.89
CA ASN A 64 4.84 12.13 6.99
C ASN A 64 3.72 11.37 7.74
N TRP A 65 4.11 10.66 8.79
CA TRP A 65 3.22 9.87 9.65
C TRP A 65 2.06 10.65 10.26
N ASP A 66 2.22 11.95 10.55
CA ASP A 66 1.19 12.74 11.23
C ASP A 66 -0.03 13.05 10.34
N THR A 67 0.06 12.73 9.05
CA THR A 67 -1.03 12.88 8.09
C THR A 67 -2.22 11.99 8.44
N THR A 68 -3.36 12.59 8.78
CA THR A 68 -4.63 11.89 9.05
C THR A 68 -5.72 12.41 8.11
N ARG A 69 -6.97 11.94 8.29
CA ARG A 69 -8.12 12.45 7.52
C ARG A 69 -8.33 13.96 7.74
N ASN A 70 -7.97 14.47 8.93
CA ASN A 70 -8.27 15.85 9.34
C ASN A 70 -7.00 16.72 9.49
N CYS A 71 -5.82 16.12 9.50
CA CYS A 71 -4.55 16.83 9.66
C CYS A 71 -3.62 16.59 8.46
N LYS A 72 -3.09 17.67 7.90
CA LYS A 72 -2.03 17.61 6.89
C LYS A 72 -0.69 17.59 7.63
N GLY A 73 -0.04 16.44 7.69
CA GLY A 73 1.32 16.32 8.22
C GLY A 73 2.35 17.05 7.35
N GLU A 74 3.58 17.12 7.83
CA GLU A 74 4.72 17.67 7.08
C GLU A 74 5.07 16.78 5.87
N LEU A 75 5.96 17.24 5.00
CA LEU A 75 6.50 16.39 3.94
C LEU A 75 7.40 15.31 4.56
N ILE A 76 7.44 14.12 3.92
CA ILE A 76 8.45 13.12 4.28
C ILE A 76 9.82 13.75 4.04
N LYS A 77 10.72 13.67 5.02
CA LYS A 77 12.05 14.25 4.94
C LYS A 77 12.92 13.49 3.95
N ALA A 78 13.73 14.22 3.19
CA ALA A 78 14.82 13.63 2.41
C ALA A 78 15.90 13.09 3.37
N PRO A 79 16.63 12.02 3.01
CA PRO A 79 16.61 11.31 1.72
C PRO A 79 15.59 10.16 1.59
N ILE A 80 14.93 9.70 2.66
CA ILE A 80 14.00 8.55 2.57
C ILE A 80 12.79 8.83 1.65
N ALA A 81 12.38 10.10 1.51
CA ALA A 81 11.33 10.51 0.59
C ALA A 81 11.62 10.13 -0.88
N ASP A 82 12.83 10.37 -1.36
CA ASP A 82 13.23 10.06 -2.75
C ASP A 82 13.30 8.56 -2.98
N PHE A 83 13.82 7.81 -2.00
CA PHE A 83 13.78 6.36 -2.07
C PHE A 83 12.35 5.82 -2.07
N ALA A 84 11.45 6.37 -1.24
CA ALA A 84 10.05 5.96 -1.19
C ALA A 84 9.31 6.17 -2.53
N LYS A 85 9.57 7.31 -3.17
CA LYS A 85 9.12 7.64 -4.53
C LYS A 85 9.66 6.62 -5.54
N ALA A 86 10.97 6.38 -5.54
CA ALA A 86 11.62 5.43 -6.44
C ALA A 86 11.08 4.01 -6.27
N PHE A 87 11.01 3.51 -5.04
CA PHE A 87 10.53 2.18 -4.74
C PHE A 87 9.07 1.99 -5.15
N THR A 88 8.22 3.00 -4.97
CA THR A 88 6.81 2.94 -5.36
C THR A 88 6.65 2.89 -6.88
N ARG A 89 7.40 3.72 -7.62
CA ARG A 89 7.41 3.73 -9.09
C ARG A 89 7.93 2.41 -9.66
N TYR A 90 9.05 1.91 -9.14
CA TYR A 90 9.62 0.63 -9.52
C TYR A 90 8.67 -0.53 -9.24
N SER A 91 8.09 -0.59 -8.04
CA SER A 91 7.19 -1.68 -7.63
C SER A 91 5.94 -1.77 -8.50
N GLU A 92 5.33 -0.63 -8.85
CA GLU A 92 4.18 -0.60 -9.76
C GLU A 92 4.55 -0.99 -11.20
N GLY A 93 5.78 -0.72 -11.64
CA GLY A 93 6.32 -1.18 -12.92
C GLY A 93 6.49 -2.70 -12.98
N VAL A 94 7.01 -3.30 -11.90
CA VAL A 94 7.19 -4.76 -11.81
C VAL A 94 5.86 -5.48 -11.66
N LYS A 95 4.99 -5.02 -10.75
CA LYS A 95 3.68 -5.62 -10.51
C LYS A 95 2.70 -4.58 -9.99
N LYS A 96 1.71 -4.27 -10.83
CA LYS A 96 0.61 -3.35 -10.49
C LYS A 96 -0.06 -3.77 -9.19
N THR A 97 -0.12 -2.88 -8.21
CA THR A 97 -0.71 -3.15 -6.91
C THR A 97 -2.04 -2.41 -6.76
N LYS A 98 -3.04 -3.09 -6.20
CA LYS A 98 -4.38 -2.50 -5.98
C LYS A 98 -4.42 -1.45 -4.87
N SER A 99 -3.32 -1.18 -4.17
CA SER A 99 -3.30 -0.33 -2.98
C SER A 99 -1.93 0.30 -2.76
N PRO A 100 -1.46 1.17 -3.69
CA PRO A 100 -0.13 1.75 -3.61
C PRO A 100 0.06 2.67 -2.39
N HIS A 101 -1.02 3.22 -1.83
CA HIS A 101 -0.98 3.99 -0.58
C HIS A 101 -0.38 3.21 0.60
N ARG A 102 -0.44 1.87 0.58
CA ARG A 102 0.12 1.04 1.65
C ARG A 102 1.65 1.05 1.67
N PHE A 103 2.31 1.21 0.51
CA PHE A 103 3.76 1.43 0.46
C PHE A 103 4.13 2.72 1.20
N ILE A 104 3.40 3.79 0.93
CA ILE A 104 3.64 5.10 1.56
C ILE A 104 3.45 5.00 3.06
N ASN A 105 2.42 4.31 3.55
CA ASN A 105 2.22 4.11 4.98
C ASN A 105 3.41 3.39 5.65
N SER A 106 4.00 2.39 4.99
CA SER A 106 5.20 1.72 5.47
C SER A 106 6.41 2.67 5.53
N PHE A 107 6.62 3.51 4.51
CA PHE A 107 7.70 4.51 4.53
C PHE A 107 7.48 5.62 5.57
N ARG A 108 6.24 6.07 5.78
CA ARG A 108 5.90 7.02 6.85
C ARG A 108 6.23 6.45 8.22
N ALA A 109 5.97 5.16 8.45
CA ALA A 109 6.34 4.50 9.70
C ALA A 109 7.87 4.45 9.85
N LEU A 110 8.60 4.05 8.80
CA LEU A 110 10.07 4.00 8.81
C LEU A 110 10.68 5.37 9.11
N GLU A 111 10.24 6.41 8.42
CA GLU A 111 10.69 7.79 8.65
C GLU A 111 10.45 8.20 10.10
N ARG A 112 9.23 7.99 10.61
CA ARG A 112 8.87 8.34 11.99
C ARG A 112 9.79 7.64 12.99
N VAL A 113 10.04 6.35 12.82
CA VAL A 113 10.91 5.58 13.73
C VAL A 113 12.37 6.01 13.63
N LEU A 114 12.88 6.27 12.42
CA LEU A 114 14.25 6.79 12.26
C LEU A 114 14.41 8.11 13.02
N LEU A 115 13.44 9.02 12.90
CA LEU A 115 13.44 10.28 13.64
C LEU A 115 13.30 10.08 15.16
N GLU A 116 12.43 9.17 15.61
CA GLU A 116 12.29 8.81 17.03
C GLU A 116 13.59 8.26 17.63
N MET A 117 14.37 7.52 16.84
CA MET A 117 15.68 6.97 17.22
C MET A 117 16.83 7.96 17.04
N SER A 118 16.54 9.24 16.71
CA SER A 118 17.55 10.27 16.41
C SER A 118 18.51 9.89 15.28
N LEU A 119 18.05 9.03 14.36
CA LEU A 119 18.76 8.63 13.16
C LEU A 119 18.43 9.58 12.00
N ALA A 120 19.32 9.65 11.01
CA ALA A 120 18.99 10.43 9.81
C ALA A 120 17.86 9.69 9.06
N PRO A 121 16.88 10.42 8.47
CA PRO A 121 15.75 9.82 7.75
C PRO A 121 16.22 9.26 6.40
N CYS A 122 17.04 8.21 6.44
CA CYS A 122 17.70 7.59 5.30
C CYS A 122 17.48 6.09 5.32
N ILE A 123 17.12 5.53 4.16
CA ILE A 123 16.78 4.10 4.06
C ILE A 123 17.97 3.18 4.39
N THR A 124 19.20 3.65 4.19
CA THR A 124 20.41 2.85 4.48
C THR A 124 20.58 2.55 5.97
N GLN A 125 19.91 3.31 6.84
CA GLN A 125 19.96 3.18 8.30
C GLN A 125 18.89 2.24 8.87
N VAL A 126 18.09 1.61 8.01
CA VAL A 126 17.08 0.64 8.46
C VAL A 126 17.77 -0.59 9.04
N THR A 127 17.45 -0.87 10.30
CA THR A 127 17.87 -2.07 11.04
C THR A 127 16.66 -2.92 11.41
N VAL A 128 16.91 -4.11 11.98
CA VAL A 128 15.87 -4.97 12.53
C VAL A 128 15.02 -4.24 13.59
N ASP A 129 15.63 -3.43 14.44
CA ASP A 129 14.94 -2.66 15.48
C ASP A 129 14.02 -1.59 14.88
N VAL A 130 14.50 -0.89 13.85
CA VAL A 130 13.69 0.09 13.10
C VAL A 130 12.47 -0.59 12.47
N LEU A 131 12.64 -1.78 11.90
CA LEU A 131 11.54 -2.55 11.30
C LEU A 131 10.53 -3.04 12.34
N ASN A 132 11.01 -3.58 13.47
CA ASN A 132 10.16 -4.04 14.57
C ASN A 132 9.33 -2.90 15.15
N ARG A 133 9.94 -1.74 15.41
CA ARG A 133 9.25 -0.56 15.92
C ARG A 133 8.26 0.01 14.89
N SER A 134 8.63 0.01 13.61
CA SER A 134 7.73 0.46 12.53
C SER A 134 6.50 -0.44 12.40
N GLN A 135 6.69 -1.75 12.54
CA GLN A 135 5.57 -2.71 12.56
C GLN A 135 4.63 -2.44 13.75
N ALA A 136 5.17 -2.11 14.93
CA ALA A 136 4.36 -1.75 16.09
C ALA A 136 3.49 -0.51 15.81
N LEU A 137 4.09 0.57 15.28
CA LEU A 137 3.35 1.78 14.89
C LEU A 137 2.22 1.51 13.88
N LEU A 138 2.49 0.66 12.88
CA LEU A 138 1.47 0.26 11.90
C LEU A 138 0.34 -0.53 12.53
N SER A 139 0.66 -1.39 13.50
CA SER A 139 -0.34 -2.22 14.21
C SER A 139 -1.21 -1.40 15.15
N GLU A 140 -0.65 -0.35 15.77
CA GLU A 140 -1.39 0.59 16.61
C GLU A 140 -2.35 1.46 15.78
N ARG A 141 -1.94 1.87 14.58
CA ARG A 141 -2.72 2.79 13.74
C ARG A 141 -3.80 2.10 12.91
N TYR A 142 -3.54 0.89 12.41
CA TYR A 142 -4.41 0.22 11.44
C TYR A 142 -4.99 -1.07 12.02
N ILE A 143 -6.31 -1.20 11.95
CA ILE A 143 -7.09 -2.37 12.42
C ILE A 143 -6.54 -3.70 11.87
N CYS A 144 -5.95 -3.68 10.67
CA CYS A 144 -5.33 -4.84 10.04
C CYS A 144 -3.97 -4.48 9.42
N GLY A 145 -3.09 -3.85 10.21
CA GLY A 145 -1.74 -3.40 9.83
C GLY A 145 -0.80 -4.46 9.22
N ARG A 146 -1.26 -5.71 9.09
CA ARG A 146 -0.61 -6.80 8.37
C ARG A 146 -0.32 -6.45 6.92
N ALA A 147 -1.20 -5.72 6.24
CA ALA A 147 -0.97 -5.39 4.83
C ALA A 147 0.26 -4.49 4.67
N GLU A 148 0.37 -3.45 5.47
CA GLU A 148 1.51 -2.54 5.58
C GLU A 148 2.77 -3.26 6.06
N ALA A 149 2.64 -4.21 6.99
CA ALA A 149 3.75 -5.04 7.45
C ALA A 149 4.29 -5.99 6.36
N ASN A 150 3.43 -6.56 5.49
CA ASN A 150 3.90 -7.30 4.31
C ASN A 150 4.73 -6.41 3.37
N TYR A 151 4.41 -5.11 3.28
CA TYR A 151 5.20 -4.18 2.47
C TYR A 151 6.53 -3.85 3.15
N LEU A 152 6.57 -3.72 4.48
CA LEU A 152 7.85 -3.61 5.21
C LEU A 152 8.76 -4.82 4.94
N GLU A 153 8.18 -6.03 4.90
CA GLU A 153 8.94 -7.25 4.61
C GLU A 153 9.53 -7.19 3.19
N LYS A 154 8.73 -6.81 2.19
CA LYS A 154 9.21 -6.61 0.82
C LYS A 154 10.30 -5.54 0.71
N ILE A 155 10.15 -4.42 1.43
CA ILE A 155 11.15 -3.36 1.47
C ILE A 155 12.45 -3.92 2.07
N SER A 156 12.37 -4.64 3.20
CA SER A 156 13.53 -5.26 3.84
C SER A 156 14.23 -6.27 2.92
N THR A 157 13.48 -7.15 2.26
CA THR A 157 14.04 -8.11 1.29
C THR A 157 14.74 -7.38 0.15
N PHE A 158 14.10 -6.37 -0.44
CA PHE A 158 14.67 -5.59 -1.54
C PHE A 158 15.97 -4.87 -1.13
N LEU A 159 15.99 -4.24 0.05
CA LEU A 159 17.16 -3.54 0.56
C LEU A 159 18.35 -4.49 0.79
N ASN A 160 18.09 -5.72 1.23
CA ASN A 160 19.11 -6.76 1.38
C ASN A 160 19.61 -7.27 0.02
N GLU A 161 18.70 -7.61 -0.90
CA GLU A 161 19.05 -8.12 -2.24
C GLU A 161 19.89 -7.12 -3.04
N LYS A 162 19.64 -5.81 -2.84
CA LYS A 162 20.33 -4.73 -3.54
C LYS A 162 21.48 -4.11 -2.75
N MET A 163 21.85 -4.70 -1.61
CA MET A 163 22.98 -4.22 -0.79
C MET A 163 22.89 -2.73 -0.45
N MET A 164 21.69 -2.27 -0.09
CA MET A 164 21.38 -0.86 0.19
C MET A 164 21.44 -0.52 1.69
N LEU A 165 21.91 -1.44 2.54
CA LEU A 165 21.96 -1.28 3.99
C LEU A 165 23.40 -1.20 4.50
N ARG A 166 23.61 -0.30 5.47
CA ARG A 166 24.89 -0.17 6.18
C ARG A 166 25.21 -1.40 7.02
N CYS A 167 24.18 -2.00 7.63
CA CYS A 167 24.33 -3.23 8.41
C CYS A 167 24.50 -4.45 7.49
N PRO A 168 25.17 -5.53 7.97
CA PRO A 168 25.16 -6.86 7.36
C PRO A 168 23.77 -7.31 6.90
N PRO A 169 23.65 -8.07 5.80
CA PRO A 169 22.35 -8.52 5.34
C PRO A 169 21.68 -9.35 6.43
N PHE A 170 20.40 -9.14 6.63
CA PHE A 170 19.61 -9.83 7.65
C PHE A 170 18.29 -10.31 7.07
N GLN A 171 17.75 -11.39 7.64
CA GLN A 171 16.40 -11.84 7.31
C GLN A 171 15.44 -11.31 8.35
N TRP A 172 14.47 -10.50 7.89
CA TRP A 172 13.41 -9.99 8.75
C TRP A 172 12.05 -10.40 8.19
N LYS A 173 11.16 -10.77 9.10
CA LYS A 173 9.78 -11.15 8.80
C LYS A 173 8.87 -10.53 9.84
N HIS A 174 7.73 -10.02 9.40
CA HIS A 174 6.81 -9.38 10.32
C HIS A 174 6.14 -10.41 11.26
N SER A 175 5.91 -10.05 12.53
CA SER A 175 5.28 -10.93 13.52
C SER A 175 3.76 -10.90 13.52
N ILE A 176 3.13 -10.01 12.72
CA ILE A 176 1.67 -9.91 12.63
C ILE A 176 1.09 -11.17 11.99
N SER A 177 0.56 -12.05 12.83
CA SER A 177 -0.13 -13.25 12.37
C SER A 177 -1.31 -12.87 11.48
N ARG A 178 -1.54 -13.67 10.44
CA ARG A 178 -2.86 -13.67 9.81
C ARG A 178 -3.81 -14.06 10.95
N LYS A 179 -4.73 -13.17 11.35
CA LYS A 179 -5.94 -13.67 12.02
C LYS A 179 -6.42 -14.76 11.09
N GLN A 180 -6.29 -16.02 11.50
CA GLN A 180 -7.00 -17.07 10.83
C GLN A 180 -8.42 -16.55 10.91
N LYS A 181 -9.00 -16.20 9.75
CA LYS A 181 -10.42 -16.46 9.62
C LYS A 181 -10.46 -17.90 10.09
N SER A 182 -11.13 -18.20 11.20
CA SER A 182 -11.52 -19.56 11.49
C SER A 182 -11.81 -20.13 10.11
N ASN A 183 -11.10 -21.21 9.71
CA ASN A 183 -11.51 -21.97 8.53
C ASN A 183 -13.00 -21.93 8.64
N VAL A 184 -13.67 -21.21 7.72
CA VAL A 184 -15.09 -20.92 7.89
C VAL A 184 -15.61 -22.30 8.12
N ASP A 185 -16.02 -22.57 9.36
CA ASP A 185 -16.33 -23.93 9.73
C ASP A 185 -17.56 -24.08 8.86
N PHE A 186 -17.41 -24.77 7.73
CA PHE A 186 -18.52 -25.31 6.94
C PHE A 186 -19.17 -26.42 7.77
N LYS A 187 -19.20 -26.25 9.10
CA LYS A 187 -20.06 -26.93 10.05
C LYS A 187 -21.43 -26.26 10.07
N GLY A 188 -21.54 -25.01 9.60
CA GLY A 188 -22.81 -24.47 9.10
C GLY A 188 -22.91 -24.72 7.60
N ASP A 189 -24.07 -25.16 7.14
CA ASP A 189 -24.41 -25.35 5.72
C ASP A 189 -24.44 -24.04 4.91
N GLY A 190 -24.31 -22.88 5.59
CA GLY A 190 -24.36 -21.56 4.99
C GLY A 190 -25.76 -21.09 4.64
N THR A 191 -26.80 -21.86 5.02
CA THR A 191 -28.21 -21.56 4.74
C THR A 191 -28.69 -20.32 5.46
N ASP A 192 -28.15 -20.03 6.65
CA ASP A 192 -28.45 -18.80 7.41
C ASP A 192 -28.12 -17.50 6.64
N LYS A 193 -27.27 -17.57 5.61
CA LYS A 193 -26.89 -16.44 4.77
C LYS A 193 -27.62 -16.41 3.43
N LEU A 194 -28.39 -17.45 3.12
CA LEU A 194 -29.22 -17.48 1.92
C LEU A 194 -30.44 -16.57 2.15
N PRO A 195 -30.92 -15.88 1.11
CA PRO A 195 -32.20 -15.20 1.19
C PRO A 195 -33.30 -16.22 1.52
N THR A 196 -34.23 -15.85 2.39
CA THR A 196 -35.44 -16.65 2.60
C THR A 196 -36.35 -16.57 1.38
N ASP A 197 -37.25 -17.54 1.22
CA ASP A 197 -38.23 -17.54 0.13
C ASP A 197 -39.02 -16.22 0.06
N SER A 198 -39.44 -15.68 1.21
CA SER A 198 -40.10 -14.37 1.27
C SER A 198 -39.24 -13.23 0.73
N CYS A 199 -37.92 -13.26 0.95
CA CYS A 199 -37.01 -12.29 0.36
C CYS A 199 -36.89 -12.46 -1.15
N LEU A 200 -36.87 -13.71 -1.65
CA LEU A 200 -36.83 -13.98 -3.09
C LEU A 200 -38.10 -13.48 -3.79
N TYR A 201 -39.27 -13.75 -3.22
CA TYR A 201 -40.54 -13.23 -3.74
C TYR A 201 -40.60 -11.71 -3.66
N ALA A 202 -40.16 -11.09 -2.56
CA ALA A 202 -40.10 -9.64 -2.45
C ALA A 202 -39.21 -9.00 -3.53
N ILE A 203 -38.08 -9.62 -3.89
CA ILE A 203 -37.22 -9.13 -4.98
C ILE A 203 -37.97 -9.18 -6.32
N ALA A 204 -38.68 -10.28 -6.61
CA ALA A 204 -39.48 -10.42 -7.82
C ALA A 204 -40.64 -9.39 -7.86
N ASP A 205 -41.33 -9.20 -6.74
CA ASP A 205 -42.42 -8.24 -6.59
C ASP A 205 -41.92 -6.80 -6.77
N ILE A 206 -40.79 -6.44 -6.17
CA ILE A 206 -40.16 -5.12 -6.36
C ILE A 206 -39.82 -4.90 -7.84
N PHE A 207 -39.27 -5.91 -8.52
CA PHE A 207 -38.95 -5.79 -9.95
C PHE A 207 -40.20 -5.60 -10.83
N HIS A 208 -41.30 -6.26 -10.47
CA HIS A 208 -42.56 -6.21 -11.21
C HIS A 208 -43.36 -4.92 -10.94
N SER A 209 -43.53 -4.57 -9.67
CA SER A 209 -44.50 -3.57 -9.20
C SER A 209 -43.92 -2.19 -8.88
N SER A 210 -42.60 -2.07 -8.69
CA SER A 210 -42.00 -0.77 -8.32
C SER A 210 -42.04 0.22 -9.50
N SER A 211 -42.56 1.41 -9.22
CA SER A 211 -42.53 2.56 -10.14
C SER A 211 -41.20 3.32 -10.11
N ASP A 212 -40.36 3.08 -9.10
CA ASP A 212 -39.05 3.70 -8.97
C ASP A 212 -38.00 2.93 -9.81
N PRO A 213 -37.38 3.58 -10.82
CA PRO A 213 -36.37 2.95 -11.66
C PRO A 213 -35.18 2.39 -10.87
N ILE A 214 -34.79 3.03 -9.76
CA ILE A 214 -33.63 2.60 -8.96
C ILE A 214 -33.90 1.24 -8.33
N ASN A 215 -35.07 1.08 -7.72
CA ASN A 215 -35.49 -0.19 -7.11
C ASN A 215 -35.64 -1.29 -8.16
N ARG A 216 -36.17 -0.95 -9.34
CA ARG A 216 -36.32 -1.90 -10.44
C ARG A 216 -34.98 -2.38 -10.98
N VAL A 217 -34.01 -1.48 -11.15
CA VAL A 217 -32.65 -1.86 -11.57
C VAL A 217 -31.95 -2.71 -10.51
N ALA A 218 -32.04 -2.33 -9.23
CA ALA A 218 -31.42 -3.10 -8.14
C ALA A 218 -32.01 -4.52 -8.03
N ALA A 219 -33.33 -4.66 -8.11
CA ALA A 219 -34.01 -5.95 -8.11
C ALA A 219 -33.67 -6.78 -9.37
N GLY A 220 -33.60 -6.15 -10.54
CA GLY A 220 -33.19 -6.83 -11.78
C GLY A 220 -31.77 -7.39 -11.71
N VAL A 221 -30.82 -6.62 -11.15
CA VAL A 221 -29.45 -7.10 -10.88
C VAL A 221 -29.46 -8.30 -9.93
N ALA A 222 -30.27 -8.27 -8.87
CA ALA A 222 -30.42 -9.40 -7.96
C ALA A 222 -30.99 -10.64 -8.67
N ILE A 223 -32.00 -10.48 -9.53
CA ILE A 223 -32.60 -11.58 -10.32
C ILE A 223 -31.57 -12.22 -11.26
N ILE A 224 -30.74 -11.40 -11.94
CA ILE A 224 -29.66 -11.91 -12.80
C ILE A 224 -28.66 -12.73 -11.98
N LEU A 225 -28.25 -12.23 -10.81
CA LEU A 225 -27.30 -12.93 -9.93
C LEU A 225 -27.88 -14.23 -9.36
N LEU A 226 -29.20 -14.28 -9.10
CA LEU A 226 -29.90 -15.48 -8.64
C LEU A 226 -30.03 -16.53 -9.77
N SER A 227 -30.22 -16.07 -11.01
CA SER A 227 -30.40 -16.96 -12.18
C SER A 227 -29.08 -17.42 -12.79
N ASN A 228 -28.05 -16.57 -12.75
CA ASN A 228 -26.70 -16.85 -13.20
C ASN A 228 -25.71 -16.38 -12.12
N PRO A 229 -25.17 -17.31 -11.31
CA PRO A 229 -24.30 -16.98 -10.19
C PRO A 229 -22.94 -16.47 -10.69
N CYS A 230 -22.88 -15.17 -10.95
CA CYS A 230 -21.68 -14.44 -11.36
C CYS A 230 -21.35 -13.35 -10.33
N ARG A 231 -20.19 -12.69 -10.46
CA ARG A 231 -19.85 -11.59 -9.53
C ARG A 231 -20.59 -10.33 -9.92
N ILE A 232 -20.96 -9.49 -8.94
CA ILE A 232 -21.58 -8.17 -9.21
C ILE A 232 -20.79 -7.32 -10.22
N GLY A 233 -19.47 -7.46 -10.26
CA GLY A 233 -18.64 -6.74 -11.23
C GLY A 233 -18.81 -7.19 -12.68
N GLU A 234 -19.24 -8.43 -12.90
CA GLU A 234 -19.46 -9.02 -14.23
C GLU A 234 -20.85 -8.61 -14.75
N VAL A 235 -21.86 -8.56 -13.88
CA VAL A 235 -23.21 -8.04 -14.23
C VAL A 235 -23.17 -6.59 -14.66
N LEU A 236 -22.36 -5.77 -14.00
CA LEU A 236 -22.19 -4.34 -14.36
C LEU A 236 -21.44 -4.12 -15.69
N THR A 237 -20.99 -5.20 -16.34
CA THR A 237 -20.35 -5.17 -17.66
C THR A 237 -21.14 -5.90 -18.74
N LEU A 238 -22.36 -6.37 -18.43
CA LEU A 238 -23.34 -6.85 -19.43
C LEU A 238 -23.90 -5.67 -20.22
#